data_AF-A0A7J2ZGY9-F1
#
_entry.id   AF-A0A7J2ZGY9-F1
#
_cell.length_a   1.000
_cell.length_b   1.000
_cell.length_c   1.000
_cell.angle_alpha   90.00
_cell.angle_beta   90.00
_cell.angle_gamma   90.00
#
_symmetry.space_group_name_H-M   'P 1'
#
loop_
_entity.id
_entity.type
_entity.pdbx_description
1 polymer ?
#
loop_
_entity_poly.entity_id
_entity_poly.type
_entity_poly.pdbx_seq_one_letter_code
_entity_poly.pdbx_strand_id
1 'polypeptide(L)' 'MKEKETQIYKFGRGGSCIYIPMDIFKDSAFPFQINEKVRMRIDGRKIIIEKLKEEKDQASV' A
#
# COMPACT_ATOMS: atom_id res chain seq x y z
N MET A 1 -5.14 -10.40 13.75
CA MET A 1 -3.92 -9.71 13.26
C MET A 1 -3.02 -10.77 12.67
N LYS A 2 -2.67 -10.66 11.38
CA LYS A 2 -1.64 -11.49 10.74
C LYS A 2 -0.38 -10.68 10.52
N GLU A 3 0.77 -11.28 10.78
CA GLU A 3 2.09 -10.66 10.65
C GLU A 3 3.05 -11.65 10.01
N LYS A 4 3.88 -11.16 9.08
CA LYS A 4 4.92 -11.92 8.38
C LYS A 4 6.08 -11.00 8.06
N GLU A 5 7.29 -11.50 8.25
CA GLU A 5 8.50 -10.86 7.72
C GLU A 5 8.56 -11.07 6.21
N THR A 6 8.97 -10.03 5.49
CA THR A 6 9.10 -10.04 4.04
C THR A 6 10.26 -9.13 3.63
N GLN A 7 10.65 -9.20 2.37
CA GLN A 7 11.79 -8.48 1.83
C GLN A 7 11.34 -7.43 0.81
N ILE A 8 12.11 -6.35 0.76
CA ILE A 8 12.05 -5.35 -0.30
C ILE A 8 13.03 -5.77 -1.40
N TYR A 9 12.53 -5.92 -2.62
CA TYR A 9 13.31 -6.33 -3.78
C TYR A 9 13.58 -5.15 -4.68
N LYS A 10 14.76 -5.12 -5.29
CA LYS A 10 15.08 -4.15 -6.34
C LYS A 10 14.20 -4.42 -7.56
N PHE A 11 13.49 -3.40 -8.02
CA PHE A 11 12.65 -3.47 -9.21
C PHE A 11 13.25 -2.61 -10.32
N GLY A 12 14.14 -3.24 -11.09
CA GLY A 12 14.84 -2.60 -12.20
C GLY A 12 15.62 -1.35 -11.76
N ARG A 13 15.62 -0.32 -12.61
CA ARG A 13 16.25 0.99 -12.33
C ARG A 13 15.27 2.01 -11.73
N GLY A 14 13.97 1.74 -11.78
CA GLY A 14 12.92 2.71 -11.46
C GLY A 14 12.43 2.66 -10.01
N GLY A 15 12.79 1.62 -9.23
CA GLY A 15 12.37 1.56 -7.84
C GLY A 15 12.60 0.21 -7.17
N SER A 16 11.81 -0.05 -6.14
CA SER A 16 11.80 -1.30 -5.38
C SER A 16 10.37 -1.74 -5.12
N CYS A 17 10.16 -3.05 -4.98
CA CYS A 17 8.86 -3.63 -4.66
C CYS A 17 8.91 -4.28 -3.28
N ILE A 18 7.86 -4.03 -2.48
CA ILE A 18 7.61 -4.78 -1.25
C ILE A 18 6.78 -6.00 -1.62
N TYR A 19 7.30 -7.20 -1.35
CA TYR A 19 6.53 -8.42 -1.56
C TYR A 19 5.51 -8.58 -0.44
N ILE A 20 4.23 -8.77 -0.81
CA ILE A 20 3.15 -9.06 0.15
C ILE A 20 2.80 -10.54 0.00
N PRO A 21 3.10 -11.38 1.02
CA PRO A 21 2.73 -12.78 1.02
C PRO A 21 1.22 -13.00 0.82
N MET A 22 0.86 -14.08 0.12
CA MET A 22 -0.54 -14.37 -0.25
C MET A 22 -1.48 -14.55 0.96
N ASP A 23 -0.97 -15.00 2.10
CA ASP A 23 -1.73 -15.18 3.33
C ASP A 23 -2.08 -13.84 4.02
N ILE A 24 -1.24 -12.82 3.82
CA ILE A 24 -1.52 -11.42 4.19
C ILE A 24 -2.49 -10.79 3.19
N PHE A 25 -2.25 -10.96 1.88
CA PHE A 25 -3.10 -10.37 0.83
C PHE A 25 -4.54 -10.90 0.86
N LYS A 26 -4.74 -12.20 1.14
CA LYS A 26 -6.07 -12.82 1.23
C LYS A 26 -6.80 -12.54 2.55
N ASP A 27 -6.17 -11.84 3.49
CA ASP A 27 -6.83 -11.48 4.74
C ASP A 27 -7.96 -10.49 4.48
N SER A 28 -9.13 -10.69 5.09
CA SER A 28 -10.28 -9.82 4.89
C SER A 28 -10.06 -8.39 5.40
N ALA A 29 -9.07 -8.19 6.29
CA ALA A 29 -8.66 -6.87 6.75
C ALA A 29 -7.61 -6.21 5.85
N PHE A 30 -7.14 -6.86 4.78
CA PHE A 30 -6.17 -6.26 3.86
C PHE A 30 -6.80 -5.03 3.16
N PRO A 31 -6.21 -3.83 3.30
CA PRO A 31 -6.94 -2.60 2.98
C PRO A 31 -6.88 -2.21 1.49
N PHE A 32 -6.21 -2.98 0.63
CA PHE A 32 -5.97 -2.61 -0.77
C PHE A 32 -6.41 -3.69 -1.77
N GLN A 33 -6.58 -3.30 -3.03
CA GLN A 33 -6.82 -4.19 -4.16
C GLN A 33 -5.63 -4.23 -5.13
N ILE A 34 -5.56 -5.28 -5.95
CA ILE A 34 -4.56 -5.38 -7.03
C ILE A 34 -4.76 -4.20 -7.98
N ASN A 35 -3.65 -3.53 -8.35
CA ASN A 35 -3.61 -2.35 -9.21
C ASN A 35 -4.28 -1.08 -8.63
N GLU A 36 -4.67 -1.06 -7.35
CA GLU A 36 -5.15 0.15 -6.69
C GLU A 36 -4.02 1.19 -6.57
N LYS A 37 -4.30 2.44 -6.94
CA LYS A 37 -3.36 3.54 -6.74
C LYS A 37 -3.39 3.98 -5.28
N VAL A 38 -2.22 4.06 -4.66
CA VAL A 38 -2.05 4.40 -3.24
C VAL A 38 -1.12 5.61 -3.07
N ARG A 39 -1.25 6.30 -1.95
CA ARG A 39 -0.27 7.30 -1.48
C ARG A 39 0.71 6.62 -0.54
N MET A 40 2.00 6.79 -0.79
CA MET A 40 3.07 6.31 0.07
C MET A 40 3.86 7.49 0.61
N ARG A 41 4.11 7.53 1.92
CA ARG A 41 4.92 8.56 2.59
C ARG A 41 5.81 7.93 3.67
N ILE A 42 6.90 8.60 4.00
CA ILE A 42 7.77 8.24 5.13
C ILE A 42 7.36 9.10 6.33
N ASP A 43 7.14 8.45 7.47
CA ASP A 43 6.89 9.09 8.75
C ASP A 43 7.88 8.54 9.79
N GLY A 44 8.90 9.34 10.11
CA GLY A 44 10.03 8.93 10.93
C GLY A 44 10.77 7.73 10.35
N ARG A 45 10.64 6.57 11.02
CA ARG A 45 11.28 5.29 10.61
C ARG A 45 10.29 4.28 10.01
N LYS A 46 9.12 4.73 9.57
CA LYS A 46 8.06 3.87 9.01
C LYS A 46 7.61 4.39 7.64
N ILE A 47 7.23 3.47 6.77
CA ILE A 47 6.47 3.78 5.56
C ILE A 47 4.99 3.67 5.90
N ILE A 48 4.23 4.69 5.54
CA ILE A 48 2.76 4.70 5.64
C ILE A 48 2.21 4.63 4.21
N ILE A 49 1.31 3.67 3.99
CA ILE A 49 0.59 3.49 2.73
C ILE A 49 -0.89 3.72 3.01
N GLU A 50 -1.49 4.66 2.29
CA GLU A 50 -2.88 5.09 2.46
C GLU A 50 -3.58 5.07 1.11
N LYS A 51 -4.91 4.86 1.10
CA LYS A 51 -5.71 5.05 -0.12
C LYS A 51 -5.60 6.50 -0.59
N LEU A 52 -5.55 6.71 -1.90
CA LEU A 52 -5.82 8.04 -2.42
C LEU A 52 -7.29 8.35 -2.11
N LYS A 53 -7.57 9.38 -1.30
CA LYS A 53 -8.95 9.86 -1.15
C LYS A 53 -9.48 10.12 -2.55
N GLU A 54 -10.65 9.54 -2.89
CA GLU A 54 -11.38 10.03 -4.05
C GLU A 54 -11.70 11.49 -3.77
N GLU A 55 -11.14 12.40 -4.56
CA GLU A 55 -11.63 13.77 -4.65
C GLU A 55 -12.98 13.72 -5.37
N LYS A 56 -14.02 13.31 -4.65
CA LYS A 56 -15.40 13.61 -5.00
C LYS A 56 -16.01 14.42 -3.87
N ASP A 57 -16.59 15.54 -4.28
CA ASP A 57 -17.38 16.52 -3.52
C ASP A 57 -16.61 17.71 -2.89
N GLN A 58 -15.95 18.48 -3.77
CA GLN A 58 -16.05 19.95 -3.73
C GLN A 58 -16.78 20.44 -5.01
N ALA A 59 -18.03 20.02 -5.18
CA ALA A 59 -18.97 20.60 -6.16
C ALA A 59 -20.40 20.23 -5.76
N SER A 60 -20.83 20.71 -4.60
CA SER A 60 -22.25 20.84 -4.24
C SER A 60 -22.33 22.00 -3.24
N VAL A 61 -22.24 23.21 -3.77
CA VAL A 61 -22.79 24.43 -3.17
C VAL A 61 -24.00 24.80 -3.99
#